data_AF-A6LGG4-F1
#
_entry.id   AF-A6LGG4-F1
#
_cell.length_a   1.000
_cell.length_b   1.000
_cell.length_c   1.000
_cell.angle_alpha   90.00
_cell.angle_beta   90.00
_cell.angle_gamma   90.00
#
_symmetry.space_group_name_H-M   'P 1'
#
loop_
_entity.id
_entity.type
_entity.pdbx_description
1 polymer ?
#
loop_
_entity_poly.entity_id
_entity_poly.type
_entity_poly.pdbx_seq_one_letter_code
_entity_poly.pdbx_strand_id
1 'polypeptide(L)'
;MEAENIYPVTEPVGSEQDAPVSNMEMLSDVFFKEEARRLKEAFCFERDADDFDYLNHQLQSVKNLLVGLKLPWIQIAPILYRCMAVYLQRPDQHVSNIKVRYLSTQLMDGVLLLSQNGRLINDLLTFFDRQIKDIQRLREEKCEEMENVRL
;
A
#
# COMPACT_ATOMS: atom_id res chain seq x y z
N MET A 1 70.87 14.72 24.38
CA MET A 1 69.66 15.16 23.66
C MET A 1 68.56 14.21 24.07
N GLU A 2 67.82 14.56 25.14
CA GLU A 2 66.57 15.37 25.08
C GLU A 2 65.41 14.50 24.55
N ALA A 3 64.23 14.36 25.17
CA ALA A 3 63.62 14.94 26.36
C ALA A 3 62.41 14.06 26.78
N GLU A 4 61.97 14.25 28.02
CA GLU A 4 60.81 13.66 28.71
C GLU A 4 59.44 14.02 28.08
N ASN A 5 58.43 13.16 28.25
CA ASN A 5 57.05 13.49 28.68
C ASN A 5 56.21 12.19 28.79
N ILE A 6 56.00 11.61 29.99
CA ILE A 6 54.89 11.84 30.95
C ILE A 6 53.47 11.55 30.38
N TYR A 7 52.82 10.51 30.93
CA TYR A 7 51.42 10.04 30.77
C TYR A 7 50.35 11.11 31.11
N PRO A 8 49.07 11.07 30.65
CA PRO A 8 48.09 10.02 31.03
C PRO A 8 47.00 9.63 30.03
N VAL A 9 46.32 8.54 30.40
CA VAL A 9 45.06 8.00 29.85
C VAL A 9 43.98 9.08 29.78
N THR A 10 43.30 9.18 28.64
CA THR A 10 41.96 9.75 28.54
C THR A 10 41.05 8.76 27.80
N GLU A 11 40.06 8.24 28.53
CA GLU A 11 38.89 7.60 27.95
C GLU A 11 38.19 8.61 27.02
N PRO A 12 37.70 8.22 25.83
CA PRO A 12 36.60 8.96 25.24
C PRO A 12 35.33 8.55 25.98
N VAL A 13 34.99 9.40 26.95
CA VAL A 13 33.66 9.98 27.19
C VAL A 13 32.56 9.34 26.34
N GLY A 14 31.54 8.83 27.03
CA GLY A 14 30.32 8.33 26.42
C GLY A 14 29.74 9.32 25.42
N SER A 15 29.32 8.77 24.29
CA SER A 15 28.28 9.37 23.47
C SER A 15 27.20 8.32 23.39
N GLU A 16 26.25 8.39 24.32
CA GLU A 16 24.87 8.02 24.02
C GLU A 16 24.53 8.75 22.71
N GLN A 17 24.56 8.03 21.60
CA GLN A 17 24.14 8.56 20.31
C GLN A 17 22.66 8.22 20.17
N ASP A 18 21.87 8.86 21.02
CA ASP A 18 20.44 9.04 20.75
C ASP A 18 20.27 10.17 19.72
N ALA A 19 19.41 9.90 18.74
CA ALA A 19 18.94 10.72 17.60
C ALA A 19 19.71 10.59 16.26
N PRO A 20 18.99 10.45 15.11
CA PRO A 20 17.79 11.23 14.79
C PRO A 20 16.62 10.38 14.29
N VAL A 21 15.68 10.04 15.18
CA VAL A 21 14.34 9.57 14.77
C VAL A 21 13.57 10.72 14.07
N SER A 22 13.82 11.96 14.52
CA SER A 22 13.21 13.20 14.00
C SER A 22 13.41 13.46 12.50
N ASN A 23 14.56 13.13 11.92
CA ASN A 23 14.81 13.41 10.49
C ASN A 23 13.97 12.52 9.56
N MET A 24 13.62 11.30 9.98
CA MET A 24 12.87 10.36 9.16
C MET A 24 11.37 10.71 9.16
N GLU A 25 10.84 11.14 10.32
CA GLU A 25 9.47 11.64 10.48
C GLU A 25 9.25 12.95 9.73
N MET A 26 10.19 13.90 9.81
CA MET A 26 10.11 15.17 9.09
C MET A 26 10.09 14.97 7.56
N LEU A 27 10.81 13.96 7.04
CA LEU A 27 10.75 13.58 5.63
C LEU A 27 9.39 12.97 5.26
N SER A 28 8.73 12.25 6.18
CA SER A 28 7.40 11.68 5.95
C SER A 28 6.28 12.73 5.96
N ASP A 29 6.32 13.72 6.87
CA ASP A 29 5.36 14.85 6.91
C ASP A 29 5.42 15.67 5.61
N VAL A 30 6.64 16.03 5.17
CA VAL A 30 6.85 16.77 3.91
C VAL A 30 6.36 15.97 2.72
N PHE A 31 6.64 14.66 2.68
CA PHE A 31 6.17 13.78 1.62
C PHE A 31 4.64 13.76 1.53
N PHE A 32 3.93 13.51 2.63
CA PHE A 32 2.47 13.40 2.60
C PHE A 32 1.78 14.72 2.29
N LYS A 33 2.29 15.85 2.79
CA LYS A 33 1.78 17.18 2.42
C LYS A 33 1.97 17.46 0.94
N GLU A 34 3.13 17.11 0.40
CA GLU A 34 3.42 17.28 -1.03
C GLU A 34 2.49 16.39 -1.89
N GLU A 35 2.24 15.16 -1.48
CA GLU A 35 1.29 14.28 -2.18
C GLU A 35 -0.15 14.82 -2.10
N ALA A 36 -0.58 15.33 -0.93
CA ALA A 36 -1.88 15.99 -0.78
C ALA A 36 -2.01 17.21 -1.69
N ARG A 37 -0.96 18.05 -1.77
CA ARG A 37 -0.90 19.22 -2.65
C ARG A 37 -1.03 18.82 -4.12
N ARG A 38 -0.24 17.85 -4.58
CA ARG A 38 -0.28 17.34 -5.97
C ARG A 38 -1.66 16.80 -6.32
N LEU A 39 -2.30 16.11 -5.38
CA LEU A 39 -3.63 15.57 -5.57
C LEU A 39 -4.70 16.68 -5.64
N LYS A 40 -4.65 17.67 -4.75
CA LYS A 40 -5.55 18.84 -4.80
C LYS A 40 -5.41 19.63 -6.11
N GLU A 41 -4.18 19.80 -6.59
CA GLU A 41 -3.89 20.47 -7.86
C GLU A 41 -4.40 19.70 -9.08
N ALA A 42 -4.24 18.37 -9.08
CA ALA A 42 -4.72 17.54 -10.18
C ALA A 42 -6.26 17.51 -10.29
N PHE A 43 -6.96 17.64 -9.15
CA PHE A 43 -8.42 17.52 -9.07
C PHE A 43 -9.15 18.84 -8.80
N CYS A 44 -8.47 19.99 -8.87
CA CYS A 44 -9.03 21.35 -8.73
C CYS A 44 -9.91 21.55 -7.48
N PHE A 45 -9.51 21.00 -6.32
CA PHE A 45 -10.29 21.09 -5.08
C PHE A 45 -9.96 22.35 -4.26
N GLU A 46 -10.94 22.90 -3.53
CA GLU A 46 -10.75 24.06 -2.64
C GLU A 46 -9.79 23.74 -1.48
N ARG A 47 -8.94 24.73 -1.15
CA ARG A 47 -7.77 24.60 -0.26
C ARG A 47 -8.10 24.47 1.24
N ASP A 48 -9.38 24.47 1.62
CA ASP A 48 -9.77 24.68 3.02
C ASP A 48 -9.74 23.43 3.91
N ALA A 49 -9.56 22.22 3.34
CA ALA A 49 -9.37 21.01 4.14
C ALA A 49 -7.90 20.81 4.52
N ASP A 50 -7.63 20.40 5.76
CA ASP A 50 -6.30 19.98 6.21
C ASP A 50 -5.72 18.91 5.26
N ASP A 51 -4.43 19.03 4.94
CA ASP A 51 -3.76 18.18 3.95
C ASP A 51 -3.79 16.70 4.34
N PHE A 52 -3.63 16.40 5.64
CA PHE A 52 -3.68 15.02 6.14
C PHE A 52 -5.09 14.47 6.17
N ASP A 53 -6.08 15.28 6.55
CA ASP A 53 -7.49 14.89 6.49
C ASP A 53 -7.91 14.58 5.06
N TYR A 54 -7.57 15.46 4.12
CA TYR A 54 -7.86 15.28 2.72
C TYR A 54 -7.22 14.00 2.19
N LEU A 55 -5.91 13.83 2.39
CA LEU A 55 -5.20 12.67 1.87
C LEU A 55 -5.71 11.37 2.49
N ASN A 56 -5.93 11.33 3.80
CA ASN A 56 -6.50 10.16 4.47
C ASN A 56 -7.89 9.80 3.92
N HIS A 57 -8.76 10.79 3.71
CA HIS A 57 -10.08 10.57 3.11
C HIS A 57 -9.98 10.00 1.69
N GLN A 58 -9.05 10.51 0.88
CA GLN A 58 -8.83 10.02 -0.49
C GLN A 58 -8.30 8.58 -0.49
N LEU A 59 -7.31 8.27 0.35
CA LEU A 59 -6.76 6.92 0.46
C LEU A 59 -7.83 5.91 0.93
N GLN A 60 -8.68 6.30 1.89
CA GLN A 60 -9.81 5.47 2.33
C GLN A 60 -10.84 5.27 1.22
N SER A 61 -11.14 6.31 0.45
CA SER A 61 -12.09 6.23 -0.66
C SER A 61 -11.60 5.27 -1.75
N VAL A 62 -10.34 5.38 -2.16
CA VAL A 62 -9.71 4.49 -3.15
C VAL A 62 -9.62 3.06 -2.61
N LYS A 63 -9.25 2.89 -1.34
CA LYS A 63 -9.23 1.59 -0.67
C LYS A 63 -10.61 0.93 -0.69
N ASN A 64 -11.66 1.65 -0.33
CA ASN A 64 -13.03 1.13 -0.32
C ASN A 64 -13.49 0.70 -1.71
N LEU A 65 -13.13 1.47 -2.75
CA LEU A 65 -13.37 1.09 -4.14
C LEU A 65 -12.66 -0.22 -4.50
N LEU A 66 -11.38 -0.36 -4.13
CA LEU A 66 -10.58 -1.56 -4.38
C LEU A 66 -11.12 -2.80 -3.64
N VAL A 67 -11.62 -2.62 -2.41
CA VAL A 67 -12.32 -3.70 -1.68
C VAL A 67 -13.57 -4.15 -2.45
N GLY A 68 -14.34 -3.20 -3.00
CA GLY A 68 -15.51 -3.52 -3.83
C GLY A 68 -15.17 -4.25 -5.14
N LEU A 69 -13.99 -3.99 -5.71
CA LEU A 69 -13.48 -4.64 -6.92
C LEU A 69 -12.87 -6.02 -6.66
N LYS A 70 -12.66 -6.40 -5.39
CA LYS A 70 -12.06 -7.68 -5.03
C LYS A 70 -13.02 -8.82 -5.39
N LEU A 71 -12.65 -9.57 -6.43
CA LEU A 71 -13.38 -10.77 -6.80
C LEU A 71 -13.16 -11.88 -5.76
N PRO A 72 -14.23 -12.59 -5.33
CA PRO A 72 -14.12 -13.72 -4.40
C PRO A 72 -13.57 -14.97 -5.13
N TRP A 73 -12.33 -14.89 -5.61
CA TRP A 73 -11.68 -15.92 -6.43
C TRP A 73 -11.68 -17.30 -5.80
N ILE A 74 -11.50 -17.37 -4.47
CA ILE A 74 -11.54 -18.64 -3.72
C ILE A 74 -12.90 -19.33 -3.88
N GLN A 75 -13.99 -18.57 -3.99
CA GLN A 75 -15.34 -19.09 -4.17
C GLN A 75 -15.65 -19.38 -5.65
N ILE A 76 -15.19 -18.52 -6.56
CA ILE A 76 -15.50 -18.59 -7.98
C ILE A 76 -14.67 -19.67 -8.70
N ALA A 77 -13.40 -19.84 -8.37
CA ALA A 77 -12.50 -20.75 -9.08
C ALA A 77 -12.98 -22.22 -9.07
N PRO A 78 -13.45 -22.80 -7.95
CA PRO A 78 -14.02 -24.16 -7.93
C PRO A 78 -15.30 -24.30 -8.77
N ILE A 79 -16.13 -23.25 -8.83
CA ILE A 79 -17.36 -23.24 -9.64
C ILE A 79 -17.00 -23.26 -11.12
N LEU A 80 -16.11 -22.38 -11.55
CA LEU A 80 -15.63 -22.34 -12.93
C LEU A 80 -15.01 -23.68 -13.36
N TYR A 81 -14.16 -24.25 -12.49
CA TYR A 81 -13.56 -25.56 -12.73
C TYR A 81 -14.64 -26.65 -12.90
N ARG A 82 -15.63 -26.72 -12.01
CA ARG A 82 -16.73 -27.69 -12.11
C ARG A 82 -17.53 -27.52 -13.40
N CYS A 83 -17.91 -26.28 -13.74
CA CYS A 83 -18.63 -25.98 -14.97
C CYS A 83 -17.85 -26.45 -16.20
N MET A 84 -16.55 -26.18 -16.24
CA MET A 84 -15.66 -26.59 -17.33
C MET A 84 -15.50 -28.11 -17.40
N ALA A 85 -15.32 -28.78 -16.26
CA ALA A 85 -15.20 -30.23 -16.20
C ALA A 85 -16.48 -30.93 -16.70
N VAL A 86 -17.66 -30.46 -16.30
CA VAL A 86 -18.95 -30.97 -16.79
C VAL A 86 -19.10 -30.75 -18.29
N TYR A 87 -18.73 -29.57 -18.79
CA TYR A 87 -18.79 -29.26 -20.21
C TYR A 87 -17.89 -30.17 -21.06
N LEU A 88 -16.66 -30.43 -20.60
CA LEU A 88 -15.72 -31.31 -21.29
C LEU A 88 -16.14 -32.79 -21.24
N GLN A 89 -16.89 -33.22 -20.22
CA GLN A 89 -17.40 -34.60 -20.12
C GLN A 89 -18.58 -34.89 -21.06
N ARG A 90 -19.37 -33.87 -21.42
CA ARG A 90 -20.52 -33.99 -22.32
C ARG A 90 -20.49 -32.85 -23.35
N PRO A 91 -19.53 -32.88 -24.30
CA PRO A 91 -19.50 -31.88 -25.36
C PRO A 91 -20.78 -31.99 -26.19
N ASP A 92 -21.38 -30.85 -26.50
CA ASP A 92 -22.54 -30.75 -27.37
C ASP A 92 -22.21 -31.39 -28.74
N GLN A 93 -23.04 -32.33 -29.19
CA GLN A 93 -22.88 -33.04 -30.46
C GLN A 93 -22.88 -32.10 -31.67
N HIS A 94 -23.47 -30.91 -31.55
CA HIS A 94 -23.54 -29.91 -32.62
C HIS A 94 -22.33 -28.96 -32.64
N VAL A 95 -21.41 -29.04 -31.68
CA VAL A 95 -20.27 -28.13 -31.56
C VAL A 95 -18.96 -28.84 -31.86
N SER A 96 -18.14 -28.24 -32.74
CA SER A 96 -16.80 -28.76 -33.05
C SER A 96 -15.91 -28.85 -31.81
N ASN A 97 -15.32 -30.01 -31.57
CA ASN A 97 -14.32 -30.25 -30.52
C ASN A 97 -13.14 -29.26 -30.57
N ILE A 98 -12.75 -28.80 -31.76
CA ILE A 98 -11.68 -27.80 -31.92
C ILE A 98 -12.13 -26.46 -31.33
N LYS A 99 -13.38 -26.06 -31.62
CA LYS A 99 -13.97 -24.81 -31.09
C LYS A 99 -14.12 -24.87 -29.56
N VAL A 100 -14.53 -26.02 -29.04
CA VAL A 100 -14.61 -26.30 -27.59
C VAL A 100 -13.25 -26.08 -26.91
N ARG A 101 -12.20 -26.70 -27.45
CA ARG A 101 -10.83 -26.56 -26.91
C ARG A 101 -10.33 -25.12 -27.00
N TYR A 102 -10.55 -24.46 -28.13
CA TYR A 102 -10.14 -23.07 -28.33
C TYR A 102 -10.83 -22.10 -27.36
N LEU A 103 -12.15 -22.20 -27.18
CA LEU A 103 -12.90 -21.39 -26.22
C LEU A 103 -12.49 -21.70 -24.78
N SER A 104 -12.20 -22.97 -24.49
CA SER A 104 -11.67 -23.39 -23.19
C SER A 104 -10.34 -22.73 -22.88
N THR A 105 -9.41 -22.67 -23.83
CA THR A 105 -8.13 -21.95 -23.66
C THR A 105 -8.35 -20.46 -23.42
N GLN A 106 -9.19 -19.80 -24.21
CA GLN A 106 -9.49 -18.38 -24.01
C GLN A 106 -10.10 -18.08 -22.63
N LEU A 107 -10.99 -18.96 -22.14
CA LEU A 107 -11.54 -18.85 -20.80
C LEU A 107 -10.44 -18.95 -19.74
N MET A 108 -9.52 -19.92 -19.88
CA MET A 108 -8.40 -20.09 -18.95
C MET A 108 -7.45 -18.90 -18.95
N ASP A 109 -7.16 -18.32 -20.11
CA ASP A 109 -6.37 -17.09 -20.24
C ASP A 109 -7.06 -15.91 -19.54
N GLY A 110 -8.38 -15.79 -19.70
CA GLY A 110 -9.19 -14.79 -18.99
C GLY A 110 -9.17 -14.96 -17.47
N VAL A 111 -9.29 -16.21 -16.99
CA VAL A 111 -9.19 -16.53 -15.55
C VAL A 111 -7.80 -16.19 -15.01
N LEU A 112 -6.73 -16.48 -15.76
CA LEU A 112 -5.37 -16.13 -15.38
C LEU A 112 -5.20 -14.60 -15.25
N LEU A 113 -5.64 -13.84 -16.24
CA LEU A 113 -5.59 -12.37 -16.23
C LEU A 113 -6.32 -11.81 -15.00
N LEU A 114 -7.53 -12.30 -14.74
CA LEU A 114 -8.30 -11.81 -13.60
C LEU A 114 -7.69 -12.23 -12.25
N SER A 115 -7.00 -13.38 -12.18
CA SER A 115 -6.26 -13.79 -10.98
C SER A 115 -5.06 -12.86 -10.70
N GLN A 116 -4.38 -12.40 -11.76
CA GLN A 116 -3.29 -11.43 -11.67
C GLN A 116 -3.81 -10.08 -11.19
N ASN A 117 -4.93 -9.62 -11.75
CA ASN A 117 -5.62 -8.41 -11.28
C ASN A 117 -6.04 -8.54 -9.82
N GLY A 118 -6.54 -9.71 -9.40
CA GLY A 118 -6.86 -9.97 -8.00
C GLY A 118 -5.66 -9.86 -7.07
N ARG A 119 -4.48 -10.35 -7.47
CA ARG A 119 -3.23 -10.17 -6.70
C ARG A 119 -2.85 -8.69 -6.61
N LEU A 120 -2.83 -7.99 -7.74
CA LEU A 120 -2.54 -6.56 -7.79
C LEU A 120 -3.46 -5.74 -6.87
N ILE A 121 -4.77 -6.03 -6.88
CA ILE A 121 -5.73 -5.37 -5.99
C ILE A 121 -5.38 -5.63 -4.51
N ASN A 122 -5.00 -6.85 -4.14
CA ASN A 122 -4.60 -7.15 -2.75
C ASN A 122 -3.29 -6.45 -2.36
N ASP A 123 -2.32 -6.37 -3.27
CA ASP A 123 -1.06 -5.68 -3.02
C ASP A 123 -1.30 -4.18 -2.84
N LEU A 124 -2.14 -3.57 -3.68
CA LEU A 124 -2.57 -2.18 -3.54
C LEU A 124 -3.32 -1.95 -2.23
N LEU A 125 -4.25 -2.82 -1.84
CA LEU A 125 -4.95 -2.72 -0.56
C LEU A 125 -3.97 -2.73 0.62
N THR A 126 -2.98 -3.63 0.59
CA THR A 126 -1.93 -3.70 1.61
C THR A 126 -1.09 -2.43 1.65
N PHE A 127 -0.79 -1.85 0.49
CA PHE A 127 -0.09 -0.57 0.39
C PHE A 127 -0.93 0.58 0.99
N PHE A 128 -2.21 0.71 0.62
CA PHE A 128 -3.10 1.73 1.16
C PHE A 128 -3.27 1.58 2.68
N ASP A 129 -3.39 0.35 3.19
CA ASP A 129 -3.47 0.10 4.64
C ASP A 129 -2.24 0.61 5.40
N ARG A 130 -1.03 0.47 4.83
CA ARG A 130 0.20 1.00 5.43
C ARG A 130 0.21 2.52 5.40
N GLN A 131 -0.08 3.12 4.25
CA GLN A 131 -0.09 4.58 4.08
C GLN A 131 -1.11 5.26 5.00
N ILE A 132 -2.30 4.68 5.15
CA ILE A 132 -3.32 5.18 6.08
C ILE A 132 -2.81 5.15 7.52
N LYS A 133 -2.18 4.05 7.94
CA LYS A 133 -1.62 3.92 9.29
C LYS A 133 -0.51 4.94 9.55
N ASP A 134 0.37 5.15 8.58
CA ASP A 134 1.46 6.13 8.71
C ASP A 134 0.91 7.56 8.86
N ILE A 135 -0.10 7.93 8.09
CA ILE A 135 -0.76 9.25 8.20
C ILE A 135 -1.51 9.40 9.54
N GLN A 136 -2.17 8.35 10.01
CA GLN A 136 -2.85 8.36 11.30
C GLN A 136 -1.86 8.54 12.46
N ARG A 137 -0.74 7.82 12.43
CA ARG A 137 0.34 7.98 13.42
C ARG A 137 0.89 9.41 13.43
N LEU A 138 1.23 9.97 12.26
CA LEU A 138 1.75 11.34 12.15
C LEU A 138 0.77 12.40 12.67
N ARG A 139 -0.54 12.13 12.55
CA ARG A 139 -1.58 13.00 13.11
C ARG A 139 -1.60 12.95 14.64
N GLU A 140 -1.52 11.75 15.21
CA GLU A 140 -1.50 11.54 16.66
C GLU A 140 -0.28 12.23 17.29
N GLU A 141 0.91 12.02 16.71
CA GLU A 141 2.16 12.65 17.14
C GLU A 141 2.07 14.18 17.12
N LYS A 142 1.49 14.77 16.07
CA LYS A 142 1.29 16.24 16.00
C LYS A 142 0.26 16.76 16.99
N CYS A 143 -0.74 15.96 17.35
CA CYS A 143 -1.71 16.34 18.36
C CYS A 143 -1.02 16.41 19.74
N GLU A 144 -0.20 15.41 20.07
CA GLU A 144 0.55 15.34 21.32
C GLU A 144 1.59 16.46 21.45
N GLU A 145 2.32 16.78 20.38
CA GLU A 145 3.26 17.93 20.36
C GLU A 145 2.55 19.26 20.65
N MET A 146 1.38 19.49 20.06
CA MET A 146 0.62 20.73 20.29
C MET A 146 0.04 20.82 21.71
N GLU A 147 -0.30 19.70 22.33
CA GLU A 147 -0.76 19.66 23.73
C GLU A 147 0.38 19.89 24.71
N ASN A 148 1.56 19.32 24.45
CA ASN A 148 2.76 19.50 25.27
C ASN A 148 3.32 20.94 25.24
N VAL A 149 3.13 21.68 24.14
CA VAL A 149 3.52 23.10 24.02
C VAL A 149 2.55 24.04 24.76
N ARG A 150 1.34 23.58 25.10
CA ARG A 150 0.32 24.38 25.80
C ARG A 150 0.33 24.24 27.33
N LEU A 151 1.12 23.30 27.87
CA LEU A 151 1.34 23.05 29.29
C LEU A 151 2.60 23.77 29.79
#